data_AF-A0A2Z6IN00-F1
#
_entry.id   AF-A0A2Z6IN00-F1
#
_cell.length_a   1.000
_cell.length_b   1.000
_cell.length_c   1.000
_cell.angle_alpha   90.00
_cell.angle_beta   90.00
_cell.angle_gamma   90.00
#
_symmetry.space_group_name_H-M   'P 1'
#
loop_
_entity.id
_entity.type
_entity.pdbx_description
1 polymer ?
#
loop_
_entity_poly.entity_id
_entity_poly.type
_entity_poly.pdbx_seq_one_letter_code
_entity_poly.pdbx_strand_id
1 'polypeptide(L)'
;MLTMIILAGSMYLNPTDEQPPDDLPTTQLLRTMDGLDAIADAANILVMHARNHPEGFDQGAVDHLVHQGNQAYKVVRKLYDMLPSNDFIISMDSYGPDLMAEYATNAAIVVTTSFALDLLAFYYDPFIKTGKDQRKAMFRNFQGAYQEARDECQSRTKGHEFLIKELSSAHRAMQKAMREQ
;
A
#
# COMPACT_ATOMS: atom_id res chain seq x y z
N MET A 1 -8.37 0.70 -18.50
CA MET A 1 -7.41 -0.21 -17.85
C MET A 1 -6.21 0.57 -17.31
N LEU A 2 -5.29 1.07 -18.16
CA LEU A 2 -4.22 1.98 -17.71
C LEU A 2 -4.79 3.20 -16.95
N THR A 3 -5.86 3.83 -17.45
CA THR A 3 -6.53 4.95 -16.78
C THR A 3 -7.05 4.63 -15.37
N MET A 4 -7.41 3.38 -15.07
CA MET A 4 -7.87 2.99 -13.73
C MET A 4 -6.70 2.73 -12.78
N ILE A 5 -5.61 2.14 -13.27
CA ILE A 5 -4.34 2.06 -12.52
C ILE A 5 -3.77 3.46 -12.24
N ILE A 6 -3.98 4.38 -13.18
CA ILE A 6 -3.63 5.81 -13.06
C ILE A 6 -4.53 6.50 -12.03
N LEU A 7 -5.85 6.31 -12.10
CA LEU A 7 -6.81 6.87 -11.13
C LEU A 7 -6.53 6.35 -9.73
N ALA A 8 -6.30 5.05 -9.57
CA ALA A 8 -5.94 4.43 -8.31
C ALA A 8 -4.63 5.00 -7.75
N GLY A 9 -3.59 5.12 -8.59
CA GLY A 9 -2.33 5.77 -8.20
C GLY A 9 -2.52 7.22 -7.80
N SER A 10 -3.34 7.98 -8.53
CA SER A 10 -3.64 9.38 -8.18
C SER A 10 -4.45 9.54 -6.90
N MET A 11 -5.23 8.54 -6.48
CA MET A 11 -6.07 8.63 -5.30
C MET A 11 -5.28 8.55 -3.98
N TYR A 12 -4.15 7.85 -3.95
CA TYR A 12 -3.36 7.69 -2.72
C TYR A 12 -1.90 8.17 -2.79
N LEU A 13 -1.31 8.37 -3.99
CA LEU A 13 0.07 8.86 -4.14
C LEU A 13 0.18 10.38 -4.20
N ASN A 14 -0.83 11.08 -4.72
CA ASN A 14 -0.83 12.54 -4.81
C ASN A 14 -2.12 13.06 -4.17
N PRO A 15 -2.05 13.73 -3.02
CA PRO A 15 -3.20 14.48 -2.56
C PRO A 15 -3.50 15.57 -3.61
N THR A 16 -4.65 15.47 -4.28
CA THR A 16 -5.10 16.53 -5.18
C THR A 16 -5.55 17.73 -4.34
N ASP A 17 -5.41 18.95 -4.86
CA ASP A 17 -5.81 20.19 -4.16
C ASP A 17 -7.31 20.22 -3.78
N GLU A 18 -8.13 19.33 -4.34
CA GLU A 18 -9.55 19.13 -4.03
C GLU A 18 -9.80 18.13 -2.88
N GLN A 19 -8.77 17.52 -2.30
CA GLN A 19 -8.96 16.55 -1.22
C GLN A 19 -9.25 17.22 0.13
N PRO A 20 -10.23 16.69 0.90
CA PRO A 20 -10.40 17.13 2.28
C PRO A 20 -9.10 16.87 3.05
N PRO A 21 -8.70 17.78 3.95
CA PRO A 21 -7.51 17.58 4.78
C PRO A 21 -7.55 16.23 5.50
N ASP A 22 -6.36 15.68 5.80
CA ASP A 22 -6.24 14.49 6.64
C ASP A 22 -6.66 14.84 8.07
N ASP A 23 -7.97 14.86 8.31
CA ASP A 23 -8.56 15.30 9.57
C ASP A 23 -8.44 14.25 10.68
N LEU A 24 -8.12 13.00 10.32
CA LEU A 24 -8.03 11.87 11.25
C LEU A 24 -6.74 11.05 11.02
N PRO A 25 -6.15 10.49 12.09
CA PRO A 25 -4.94 9.65 12.02
C PRO A 25 -5.04 8.48 11.02
N THR A 26 -6.23 7.92 10.80
CA THR A 26 -6.43 6.79 9.90
C THR A 26 -6.79 7.17 8.45
N THR A 27 -6.95 8.46 8.12
CA THR A 27 -7.48 8.89 6.82
C THR A 27 -6.61 8.39 5.67
N GLN A 28 -5.29 8.53 5.77
CA GLN A 28 -4.39 8.08 4.70
C GLN A 28 -4.34 6.55 4.57
N LEU A 29 -4.54 5.80 5.66
CA LEU A 29 -4.67 4.34 5.60
C LEU A 29 -5.95 3.92 4.86
N LEU A 30 -7.08 4.57 5.15
CA LEU A 30 -8.34 4.32 4.46
C LEU A 30 -8.22 4.63 2.96
N ARG A 31 -7.59 5.76 2.60
CA ARG A 31 -7.31 6.08 1.20
C ARG A 31 -6.43 5.05 0.51
N THR A 32 -5.45 4.51 1.24
CA THR A 32 -4.59 3.45 0.73
C THR A 32 -5.37 2.15 0.51
N MET A 33 -6.38 1.87 1.32
CA MET A 33 -7.32 0.76 1.12
C MET A 33 -8.18 0.99 -0.13
N ASP A 34 -8.77 2.17 -0.29
CA ASP A 34 -9.57 2.51 -1.48
C ASP A 34 -8.72 2.41 -2.76
N GLY A 35 -7.47 2.87 -2.70
CA GLY A 35 -6.49 2.73 -3.78
C GLY A 35 -6.17 1.26 -4.10
N LEU A 36 -6.04 0.42 -3.07
CA LEU A 36 -5.82 -1.01 -3.24
C LEU A 36 -7.01 -1.70 -3.92
N ASP A 37 -8.24 -1.36 -3.54
CA ASP A 37 -9.45 -1.90 -4.15
C ASP A 37 -9.52 -1.54 -5.64
N ALA A 38 -9.21 -0.28 -5.99
CA ALA A 38 -9.15 0.15 -7.39
C ALA A 38 -8.05 -0.56 -8.20
N ILE A 39 -6.87 -0.83 -7.60
CA ILE A 39 -5.81 -1.63 -8.24
C ILE A 39 -6.27 -3.09 -8.40
N ALA A 40 -6.94 -3.66 -7.41
CA ALA A 40 -7.45 -5.02 -7.46
C ALA A 40 -8.51 -5.19 -8.56
N ASP A 41 -9.41 -4.23 -8.74
CA ASP A 41 -10.37 -4.22 -9.83
C ASP A 41 -9.68 -4.17 -11.20
N ALA A 42 -8.65 -3.33 -11.35
CA ALA A 42 -7.85 -3.30 -12.57
C ALA A 42 -7.13 -4.63 -12.83
N ALA A 43 -6.60 -5.26 -11.79
CA ALA A 43 -5.97 -6.58 -11.86
C ALA A 43 -6.98 -7.66 -12.26
N ASN A 44 -8.19 -7.64 -11.72
CA ASN A 44 -9.25 -8.60 -12.06
C ASN A 44 -9.60 -8.55 -13.55
N ILE A 45 -9.74 -7.35 -14.12
CA ILE A 45 -10.00 -7.21 -15.57
C ILE A 45 -8.85 -7.83 -16.39
N LEU A 46 -7.60 -7.60 -15.98
CA LEU A 46 -6.42 -8.16 -16.64
C LEU A 46 -6.33 -9.68 -16.53
N VAL A 47 -6.58 -10.22 -15.34
CA VAL A 47 -6.63 -11.66 -15.07
C VAL A 47 -7.74 -12.31 -15.89
N MET A 48 -8.93 -11.72 -15.92
CA MET A 48 -10.04 -12.23 -16.74
C MET A 48 -9.68 -12.27 -18.22
N HIS A 49 -9.05 -11.20 -18.73
CA HIS A 49 -8.59 -11.18 -20.11
C HIS A 49 -7.54 -12.27 -20.37
N ALA A 50 -6.53 -12.39 -19.52
CA ALA A 50 -5.47 -13.40 -19.67
C ALA A 50 -5.99 -14.85 -19.60
N ARG A 51 -6.99 -15.11 -18.76
CA ARG A 51 -7.66 -16.41 -18.66
C ARG A 51 -8.50 -16.76 -19.89
N ASN A 52 -9.07 -15.75 -20.55
CA ASN A 52 -9.84 -15.95 -21.78
C ASN A 52 -8.95 -16.12 -23.03
N HIS A 53 -7.65 -15.84 -22.92
CA HIS A 53 -6.67 -15.91 -24.02
C HIS A 53 -5.38 -16.65 -23.61
N PRO A 54 -5.47 -17.89 -23.09
CA PRO A 54 -4.34 -18.56 -22.45
C PRO A 54 -3.10 -18.74 -23.35
N GLU A 55 -3.28 -18.79 -24.66
CA GLU A 55 -2.21 -18.85 -25.66
C GLU A 55 -1.30 -17.62 -25.69
N GLY A 56 -1.78 -16.47 -25.22
CA GLY A 56 -1.06 -15.20 -25.23
C GLY A 56 -0.43 -14.81 -23.89
N PHE A 57 -0.69 -15.58 -22.82
CA PHE A 57 -0.33 -15.21 -21.45
C PHE A 57 0.22 -16.38 -20.65
N ASP A 58 1.32 -16.14 -19.93
CA ASP A 58 1.84 -17.10 -18.95
C ASP A 58 0.87 -17.21 -17.76
N GLN A 59 0.20 -18.36 -17.65
CA GLN A 59 -0.78 -18.61 -16.59
C GLN A 59 -0.12 -18.70 -15.20
N GLY A 60 1.16 -19.04 -15.10
CA GLY A 60 1.90 -18.98 -13.84
C GLY A 60 2.04 -17.54 -13.33
N ALA A 61 2.30 -16.59 -14.25
CA ALA A 61 2.32 -15.16 -13.94
C ALA A 61 0.93 -14.61 -13.57
N VAL A 62 -0.13 -15.11 -14.23
CA VAL A 62 -1.53 -14.78 -13.88
C VAL A 62 -1.87 -15.23 -12.47
N ASP A 63 -1.57 -16.48 -12.12
CA ASP A 63 -1.82 -17.02 -10.79
C ASP A 63 -1.00 -16.31 -9.70
N HIS A 64 0.25 -15.94 -10.02
CA HIS A 64 1.08 -15.14 -9.14
C HIS A 64 0.45 -13.78 -8.85
N LEU A 65 -0.03 -13.06 -9.88
CA LEU A 65 -0.69 -11.76 -9.72
C LEU A 65 -1.96 -11.85 -8.86
N VAL A 66 -2.77 -12.90 -9.06
CA VAL A 66 -3.95 -13.17 -8.21
C VAL A 66 -3.53 -13.44 -6.76
N HIS A 67 -2.48 -14.22 -6.55
CA HIS A 67 -1.97 -14.48 -5.20
C HIS A 67 -1.49 -13.19 -4.52
N GLN A 68 -0.72 -12.36 -5.22
CA GLN A 68 -0.21 -11.10 -4.69
C GLN A 68 -1.32 -10.12 -4.32
N GLY A 69 -2.35 -9.97 -5.18
CA GLY A 69 -3.50 -9.13 -4.85
C GLY A 69 -4.22 -9.58 -3.59
N ASN A 70 -4.43 -10.90 -3.43
CA ASN A 70 -5.03 -11.47 -2.22
C ASN A 70 -4.17 -11.26 -0.97
N GLN A 71 -2.83 -11.36 -1.09
CA GLN A 71 -1.92 -11.09 0.03
C GLN A 71 -1.94 -9.61 0.41
N ALA A 72 -1.91 -8.71 -0.58
CA ALA A 72 -1.97 -7.27 -0.36
C ALA A 72 -3.24 -6.90 0.42
N TYR A 73 -4.40 -7.39 -0.02
CA TYR A 73 -5.67 -7.17 0.66
C TYR A 73 -5.66 -7.67 2.11
N LYS A 74 -5.19 -8.89 2.34
CA LYS A 74 -5.11 -9.47 3.69
C LYS A 74 -4.22 -8.65 4.61
N VAL A 75 -3.05 -8.22 4.13
CA VAL A 75 -2.10 -7.45 4.95
C VAL A 75 -2.65 -6.08 5.27
N VAL A 76 -3.13 -5.33 4.27
CA VAL A 76 -3.67 -3.98 4.49
C VAL A 76 -4.90 -4.04 5.41
N ARG A 77 -5.80 -5.00 5.21
CA ARG A 77 -6.96 -5.16 6.10
C ARG A 77 -6.53 -5.44 7.53
N LYS A 78 -5.55 -6.31 7.74
CA LYS A 78 -5.00 -6.59 9.06
C LYS A 78 -4.37 -5.36 9.71
N LEU A 79 -3.65 -4.53 8.93
CA LEU A 79 -3.07 -3.27 9.43
C LEU A 79 -4.17 -2.32 9.94
N TYR A 80 -5.27 -2.21 9.20
CA TYR A 80 -6.43 -1.42 9.63
C TYR A 80 -7.09 -1.99 10.90
N ASP A 81 -7.34 -3.29 10.95
CA ASP A 81 -8.01 -3.94 12.09
C ASP A 81 -7.16 -3.91 13.39
N MET A 82 -5.85 -3.66 13.28
CA MET A 82 -4.94 -3.53 14.44
C MET A 82 -4.91 -2.12 15.04
N LEU A 83 -5.45 -1.10 14.36
CA LEU A 83 -5.42 0.26 14.86
C LEU A 83 -6.52 0.51 15.90
N PRO A 84 -6.20 1.22 17.00
CA PRO A 84 -7.23 1.77 17.86
C PRO A 84 -8.08 2.80 17.11
N SER A 85 -9.30 3.06 17.60
CA SER A 85 -10.20 4.07 17.01
C SER A 85 -9.55 5.46 16.99
N ASN A 86 -9.89 6.29 16.01
CA ASN A 86 -9.41 7.68 15.93
C ASN A 86 -9.63 8.47 17.23
N ASP A 87 -10.79 8.33 17.87
CA ASP A 87 -11.07 8.99 19.16
C ASP A 87 -10.07 8.60 20.24
N PHE A 88 -9.68 7.33 20.27
CA PHE A 88 -8.67 6.83 21.21
C PHE A 88 -7.27 7.36 20.86
N ILE A 89 -6.91 7.40 19.58
CA ILE A 89 -5.61 7.94 19.15
C ILE A 89 -5.51 9.43 19.53
N ILE A 90 -6.52 10.23 19.19
CA ILE A 90 -6.55 11.68 19.43
C ILE A 90 -6.62 12.02 20.92
N SER A 91 -7.34 11.24 21.72
CA SER A 91 -7.52 11.51 23.15
C SER A 91 -6.38 11.02 24.04
N MET A 92 -5.49 10.17 23.51
CA MET A 92 -4.42 9.57 24.29
C MET A 92 -3.17 10.44 24.26
N ASP A 93 -2.77 10.97 25.42
CA ASP A 93 -1.51 11.71 25.60
C ASP A 93 -0.31 10.74 25.64
N SER A 94 -0.14 9.98 24.56
CA SER A 94 0.94 9.00 24.41
C SER A 94 1.34 8.86 22.96
N TYR A 95 2.65 8.77 22.71
CA TYR A 95 3.22 8.59 21.39
C TYR A 95 2.93 7.20 20.75
N GLY A 96 2.46 6.24 21.54
CA GLY A 96 2.27 4.86 21.08
C GLY A 96 1.20 4.68 19.99
N PRO A 97 -0.05 5.13 20.20
CA PRO A 97 -1.13 5.05 19.22
C PRO A 97 -0.82 5.79 17.90
N ASP A 98 -0.22 6.99 17.98
CA ASP A 98 0.20 7.75 16.78
C ASP A 98 1.25 6.99 15.97
N LEU A 99 2.29 6.47 16.63
CA LEU A 99 3.33 5.68 15.98
C LEU A 99 2.77 4.41 15.32
N MET A 100 1.77 3.76 15.94
CA MET A 100 1.08 2.62 15.34
C MET A 100 0.29 3.00 14.10
N ALA A 101 -0.44 4.12 14.13
CA ALA A 101 -1.19 4.64 12.99
C ALA A 101 -0.27 5.00 11.82
N GLU A 102 0.85 5.67 12.09
CA GLU A 102 1.85 6.01 11.08
C GLU A 102 2.52 4.74 10.51
N TYR A 103 2.90 3.78 11.37
CA TYR A 103 3.45 2.50 10.91
C TYR A 103 2.47 1.76 10.00
N ALA A 104 1.21 1.62 10.41
CA ALA A 104 0.19 0.91 9.63
C ALA A 104 -0.05 1.58 8.28
N THR A 105 -0.08 2.91 8.25
CA THR A 105 -0.23 3.69 7.02
C THR A 105 0.95 3.46 6.07
N ASN A 106 2.19 3.63 6.55
CA ASN A 106 3.38 3.44 5.71
C ASN A 106 3.50 1.99 5.21
N ALA A 107 3.23 1.01 6.06
CA ALA A 107 3.25 -0.41 5.68
C ALA A 107 2.17 -0.72 4.63
N ALA A 108 0.98 -0.15 4.74
CA ALA A 108 -0.06 -0.31 3.74
C ALA A 108 0.35 0.31 2.40
N ILE A 109 0.96 1.49 2.40
CA ILE A 109 1.46 2.13 1.17
C ILE A 109 2.52 1.24 0.52
N VAL A 110 3.47 0.68 1.27
CA VAL A 110 4.50 -0.23 0.72
C VAL A 110 3.87 -1.47 0.07
N VAL A 111 2.87 -2.07 0.70
CA VAL A 111 2.18 -3.25 0.18
C VAL A 111 1.39 -2.93 -1.09
N THR A 112 0.58 -1.87 -1.06
CA THR A 112 -0.25 -1.45 -2.19
C THR A 112 0.61 -1.02 -3.39
N THR A 113 1.67 -0.24 -3.16
CA THR A 113 2.60 0.19 -4.22
C THR A 113 3.37 -0.99 -4.82
N SER A 114 3.76 -1.98 -4.01
CA SER A 114 4.43 -3.19 -4.52
C SER A 114 3.50 -3.98 -5.44
N PHE A 115 2.25 -4.19 -5.04
CA PHE A 115 1.25 -4.85 -5.89
C PHE A 115 0.97 -4.06 -7.18
N ALA A 116 0.89 -2.72 -7.10
CA ALA A 116 0.74 -1.87 -8.28
C ALA A 116 1.90 -2.02 -9.26
N LEU A 117 3.14 -2.12 -8.76
CA LEU A 117 4.33 -2.34 -9.59
C LEU A 117 4.31 -3.71 -10.28
N ASP A 118 3.89 -4.76 -9.58
CA ASP A 118 3.74 -6.10 -10.15
C ASP A 118 2.66 -6.13 -11.24
N LEU A 119 1.54 -5.44 -11.01
CA LEU A 119 0.47 -5.27 -11.99
C LEU A 119 0.96 -4.51 -13.24
N LEU A 120 1.73 -3.44 -13.05
CA LEU A 120 2.32 -2.68 -14.14
C LEU A 120 3.30 -3.54 -14.94
N ALA A 121 4.15 -4.33 -14.29
CA ALA A 121 5.06 -5.26 -14.96
C ALA A 121 4.29 -6.30 -15.80
N PHE A 122 3.23 -6.88 -15.23
CA PHE A 122 2.33 -7.80 -15.94
C PHE A 122 1.66 -7.14 -17.16
N TYR A 123 1.29 -5.86 -17.07
CA TYR A 123 0.72 -5.12 -18.19
C TYR A 123 1.76 -4.75 -19.28
N TYR A 124 3.00 -4.49 -18.90
CA TYR A 124 4.04 -4.00 -19.82
C TYR A 124 4.38 -5.02 -20.90
N ASP A 125 4.66 -6.27 -20.52
CA ASP A 125 5.18 -7.32 -21.40
C ASP A 125 4.23 -7.73 -22.55
N PRO A 126 2.90 -7.77 -22.36
CA PRO A 126 1.95 -8.10 -23.42
C PRO A 126 1.43 -6.86 -24.16
N PHE A 127 1.22 -5.71 -23.48
CA PHE A 127 0.42 -4.60 -24.03
C PHE A 127 1.22 -3.39 -24.50
N ILE A 128 2.46 -3.19 -24.04
CA ILE A 128 3.33 -2.06 -24.44
C ILE A 128 4.45 -2.53 -25.39
N LYS A 129 4.25 -3.61 -26.15
CA LYS A 129 5.20 -4.03 -27.20
C LYS A 129 5.16 -3.18 -28.46
N THR A 130 4.07 -2.44 -28.75
CA THR A 130 3.81 -1.95 -30.12
C THR A 130 3.46 -0.46 -30.31
N GLY A 131 3.50 0.45 -29.33
CA GLY A 131 2.97 1.80 -29.64
C GLY A 131 3.35 3.01 -28.79
N LYS A 132 4.01 3.94 -29.49
CA LYS A 132 4.11 5.41 -29.32
C LYS A 132 4.62 5.93 -27.97
N ASP A 133 5.63 6.80 -28.04
CA ASP A 133 6.40 7.37 -26.92
C ASP A 133 5.56 7.82 -25.71
N GLN A 134 4.35 8.34 -25.95
CA GLN A 134 3.53 8.93 -24.90
C GLN A 134 2.97 7.91 -23.89
N ARG A 135 2.48 6.73 -24.33
CA ARG A 135 1.97 5.70 -23.38
C ARG A 135 3.10 5.07 -22.58
N LYS A 136 4.26 4.91 -23.20
CA LYS A 136 5.49 4.43 -22.57
C LYS A 136 6.04 5.44 -21.56
N ALA A 137 6.00 6.73 -21.88
CA ALA A 137 6.38 7.81 -20.97
C ALA A 137 5.44 7.87 -19.76
N MET A 138 4.12 7.82 -19.97
CA MET A 138 3.15 7.75 -18.87
C MET A 138 3.42 6.54 -17.98
N PHE A 139 3.58 5.34 -18.56
CA PHE A 139 3.89 4.13 -17.81
C PHE A 139 5.14 4.27 -16.93
N ARG A 140 6.23 4.82 -17.46
CA ARG A 140 7.47 5.07 -16.70
C ARG A 140 7.28 6.09 -15.58
N ASN A 141 6.51 7.14 -15.81
CA ASN A 141 6.22 8.14 -14.79
C ASN A 141 5.44 7.52 -13.62
N PHE A 142 4.43 6.68 -13.90
CA PHE A 142 3.70 5.98 -12.85
C PHE A 142 4.56 4.96 -12.10
N GLN A 143 5.38 4.20 -12.84
CA GLN A 143 6.35 3.29 -12.22
C GLN A 143 7.30 4.04 -11.28
N GLY A 144 7.81 5.21 -11.70
CA GLY A 144 8.66 6.06 -10.86
C GLY A 144 7.94 6.57 -9.61
N ALA A 145 6.70 7.05 -9.74
CA ALA A 145 5.91 7.52 -8.60
C ALA A 145 5.62 6.41 -7.57
N TYR A 146 5.26 5.21 -8.03
CA TYR A 146 5.07 4.07 -7.14
C TYR A 146 6.38 3.65 -6.46
N GLN A 147 7.51 3.71 -7.16
CA GLN A 147 8.82 3.39 -6.60
C GLN A 147 9.24 4.41 -5.53
N GLU A 148 9.10 5.70 -5.81
CA GLU A 148 9.44 6.78 -4.88
C GLU A 148 8.62 6.69 -3.58
N ALA A 149 7.30 6.58 -3.69
CA ALA A 149 6.42 6.44 -2.53
C ALA A 149 6.72 5.17 -1.72
N ARG A 150 7.01 4.04 -2.40
CA ARG A 150 7.40 2.81 -1.73
C ARG A 150 8.72 2.97 -0.97
N ASP A 151 9.74 3.54 -1.60
CA ASP A 151 11.07 3.65 -1.02
C ASP A 151 11.08 4.64 0.16
N GLU A 152 10.33 5.74 0.05
CA GLU A 152 10.08 6.69 1.16
C GLU A 152 9.41 5.99 2.35
N CYS A 153 8.29 5.30 2.10
CA CYS A 153 7.55 4.61 3.16
C CYS A 153 8.35 3.44 3.75
N GLN A 154 9.17 2.74 2.97
CA GLN A 154 10.07 1.68 3.47
C GLN A 154 11.12 2.26 4.42
N SER A 155 11.67 3.44 4.11
CA SER A 155 12.62 4.12 4.99
C SER A 155 11.97 4.45 6.35
N ARG A 156 10.77 5.04 6.33
CA ARG A 156 9.99 5.37 7.54
C ARG A 156 9.61 4.14 8.35
N THR A 157 9.12 3.10 7.68
CA THR A 157 8.71 1.83 8.30
C THR A 157 9.86 1.20 9.08
N LYS A 158 11.07 1.18 8.52
CA LYS A 158 12.26 0.65 9.23
C LYS A 158 12.55 1.43 10.53
N GLY A 159 12.40 2.75 10.49
CA GLY A 159 12.51 3.60 11.69
C GLY A 159 11.43 3.30 12.72
N HIS A 160 10.17 3.16 12.29
CA HIS A 160 9.06 2.83 13.17
C HIS A 160 9.20 1.44 13.80
N GLU A 161 9.64 0.42 13.05
CA GLU A 161 9.91 -0.92 13.61
C GLU A 161 10.97 -0.90 14.70
N PHE A 162 12.02 -0.10 14.51
CA PHE A 162 13.05 0.10 15.52
C PHE A 162 12.45 0.75 16.77
N LEU A 163 11.71 1.85 16.62
CA LEU A 163 11.08 2.56 17.74
C LEU A 163 10.07 1.70 18.50
N ILE A 164 9.23 0.93 17.81
CA ILE A 164 8.26 0.00 18.42
C ILE A 164 8.98 -1.07 19.25
N LYS A 165 10.11 -1.59 18.76
CA LYS A 165 10.94 -2.57 19.50
C LYS A 165 11.55 -1.96 20.76
N GLU A 166 12.07 -0.75 20.67
CA GLU A 166 12.64 -0.03 21.82
C GLU A 166 11.57 0.28 22.88
N LEU A 167 10.41 0.80 22.46
CA LEU A 167 9.26 1.07 23.35
C LEU A 167 8.77 -0.21 24.03
N SER A 168 8.68 -1.31 23.28
CA SER A 168 8.29 -2.62 23.83
C SER A 168 9.30 -3.11 24.88
N SER A 169 10.60 -2.89 24.64
CA SER A 169 11.68 -3.28 25.53
C SER A 169 11.67 -2.44 26.81
N ALA A 170 11.52 -1.12 26.69
CA ALA A 170 11.37 -0.19 27.81
C ALA A 170 10.15 -0.51 28.66
N HIS A 171 9.00 -0.82 28.03
CA HIS A 171 7.78 -1.21 28.73
C HIS A 171 7.97 -2.50 29.55
N ARG A 172 8.62 -3.52 28.97
CA ARG A 172 8.95 -4.76 29.70
C ARG A 172 9.87 -4.50 30.89
N ALA A 173 10.89 -3.63 30.72
CA ALA A 173 11.81 -3.26 31.78
C ALA A 173 11.09 -2.53 32.93
N MET A 174 10.20 -1.59 32.61
CA MET A 174 9.36 -0.90 33.60
C MET A 174 8.43 -1.86 34.34
N GLN A 175 7.72 -2.75 33.63
CA GLN A 175 6.87 -3.75 34.27
C GLN A 175 7.63 -4.68 35.21
N LYS A 176 8.86 -5.06 34.84
CA LYS A 176 9.73 -5.86 35.69
C LYS A 176 10.10 -5.09 36.97
N ALA A 177 10.56 -3.85 36.84
CA ALA A 177 10.91 -3.02 37.98
C ALA A 177 9.73 -2.78 38.94
N MET A 178 8.50 -2.64 38.42
CA MET A 178 7.28 -2.49 39.22
C MET A 178 6.87 -3.77 39.96
N ARG A 179 7.27 -4.96 39.49
CA ARG A 179 6.98 -6.25 40.15
C ARG A 179 8.04 -6.65 41.18
N GLU A 180 9.20 -5.99 41.15
CA GLU A 180 10.32 -6.21 42.08
C GLU A 180 10.29 -5.21 43.26
N GLN A 181 9.29 -4.32 43.32
CA GLN A 181 8.89 -3.51 44.48
C GLN A 181 7.80 -4.21 45.28
#